data_AF-A0A1M5R4G3-F1
#
_entry.id   AF-A0A1M5R4G3-F1
#
_cell.length_a   1.000
_cell.length_b   1.000
_cell.length_c   1.000
_cell.angle_alpha   90.00
_cell.angle_beta   90.00
_cell.angle_gamma   90.00
#
_symmetry.space_group_name_H-M   'P 1'
#
loop_
_entity.id
_entity.type
_entity.pdbx_description
1 polymer ?
#
loop_
_entity_poly.entity_id
_entity_poly.type
_entity_poly.pdbx_seq_one_letter_code
_entity_poly.pdbx_strand_id
1 'polypeptide(L)'
;IEKAMEEKMKETELNEYFESMKGIGPIISAVFIGEIGDISRFDNWKQIRKLAGLNLSEQSSGQHKGKTKVTKRGRPMLRNILYLAGVTSVRHNPEMRQLYYYLMNRPSNRLAKNQALVAVGLKVMRIMFYMAKNKEKYNPKKALGEVRLKQIHKLLAA
;
A
#
# COMPACT_ATOMS: atom_id res chain seq x y z
N ILE A 1 -15.67 -10.17 -16.42
CA ILE A 1 -15.15 -8.87 -15.93
C ILE A 1 -13.64 -8.96 -15.67
N GLU A 2 -13.16 -9.92 -14.88
CA GLU A 2 -11.72 -10.05 -14.55
C GLU A 2 -10.83 -10.20 -15.79
N LYS A 3 -11.20 -11.08 -16.72
CA LYS A 3 -10.47 -11.25 -18.00
C LYS A 3 -10.39 -9.96 -18.82
N ALA A 4 -11.47 -9.19 -18.87
CA ALA A 4 -11.51 -7.90 -19.57
C ALA A 4 -10.65 -6.83 -18.86
N MET A 5 -10.59 -6.84 -17.52
CA MET A 5 -9.70 -5.97 -16.76
C MET A 5 -8.23 -6.32 -16.99
N GLU A 6 -7.90 -7.61 -17.05
CA GLU A 6 -6.55 -8.08 -17.35
C GLU A 6 -6.12 -7.71 -18.77
N GLU A 7 -6.98 -7.92 -19.77
CA GLU A 7 -6.72 -7.52 -21.15
C GLU A 7 -6.47 -6.01 -21.26
N LYS A 8 -7.35 -5.20 -20.64
CA LYS A 8 -7.17 -3.74 -20.61
C LYS A 8 -5.92 -3.30 -19.87
N MET A 9 -5.55 -3.99 -18.80
CA MET A 9 -4.31 -3.69 -18.09
C MET A 9 -3.09 -3.95 -18.97
N LYS A 10 -3.07 -5.04 -19.73
CA LYS A 10 -1.96 -5.39 -20.64
C LYS A 10 -1.73 -4.34 -21.74
N GLU A 11 -2.77 -3.60 -22.13
CA GLU A 11 -2.66 -2.48 -23.08
C GLU A 11 -1.94 -1.26 -22.47
N THR A 12 -1.82 -1.18 -21.14
CA THR A 12 -1.19 -0.02 -20.47
C THR A 12 0.31 -0.21 -20.28
N GLU A 13 1.09 0.86 -20.48
CA GLU A 13 2.53 0.90 -20.15
C GLU A 13 2.80 0.58 -18.66
N LEU A 14 1.81 0.76 -17.78
CA LEU A 14 1.98 0.54 -16.35
C LEU A 14 2.03 -0.94 -15.95
N ASN A 15 1.55 -1.84 -16.82
CA ASN A 15 1.48 -3.26 -16.51
C ASN A 15 2.85 -3.87 -16.28
N GLU A 16 3.81 -3.57 -17.16
CA GLU A 16 5.17 -4.12 -17.06
C GLU A 16 5.87 -3.70 -15.75
N TYR A 17 5.57 -2.50 -15.25
CA TYR A 17 6.10 -2.05 -13.98
C TYR A 17 5.40 -2.79 -12.85
N PHE A 18 4.07 -2.77 -12.77
CA PHE A 18 3.37 -3.35 -11.63
C PHE A 18 3.56 -4.87 -11.50
N GLU A 19 3.58 -5.61 -12.60
CA GLU A 19 3.82 -7.07 -12.59
C GLU A 19 5.22 -7.44 -12.09
N SER A 20 6.21 -6.54 -12.20
CA SER A 20 7.55 -6.80 -11.66
C SER A 20 7.58 -6.93 -10.13
N MET A 21 6.55 -6.46 -9.43
CA MET A 21 6.38 -6.66 -8.00
C MET A 21 5.53 -7.91 -7.72
N LYS A 22 6.17 -8.98 -7.24
CA LYS A 22 5.47 -10.21 -6.83
C LYS A 22 4.35 -9.91 -5.83
N GLY A 23 3.17 -10.49 -6.06
CA GLY A 23 1.98 -10.26 -5.24
C GLY A 23 1.05 -9.16 -5.76
N ILE A 24 1.45 -8.42 -6.80
CA ILE A 24 0.58 -7.48 -7.52
C ILE A 24 0.18 -8.10 -8.85
N GLY A 25 -1.05 -8.62 -8.90
CA GLY A 25 -1.63 -9.19 -10.11
C GLY A 25 -2.40 -8.16 -10.95
N PRO A 26 -2.80 -8.54 -12.18
CA PRO A 26 -3.47 -7.64 -13.12
C PRO A 26 -4.77 -7.07 -12.58
N ILE A 27 -5.53 -7.84 -11.77
CA ILE A 27 -6.77 -7.36 -11.14
C ILE A 27 -6.48 -6.22 -10.14
N ILE A 28 -5.45 -6.38 -9.29
CA ILE A 28 -5.08 -5.35 -8.31
C ILE A 28 -4.60 -4.10 -9.04
N SER A 29 -3.78 -4.27 -10.06
CA SER A 29 -3.29 -3.19 -10.91
C SER A 29 -4.42 -2.43 -11.61
N ALA A 30 -5.33 -3.15 -12.27
CA ALA A 30 -6.44 -2.58 -13.03
C ALA A 30 -7.42 -1.84 -12.13
N VAL A 31 -7.82 -2.44 -10.99
CA VAL A 31 -8.71 -1.78 -10.03
C VAL A 31 -8.02 -0.58 -9.40
N PHE A 32 -6.73 -0.67 -9.09
CA PHE A 32 -5.97 0.47 -8.56
C PHE A 32 -5.97 1.65 -9.54
N ILE A 33 -5.61 1.41 -10.81
CA ILE A 33 -5.62 2.45 -11.85
C ILE A 33 -7.03 2.99 -12.09
N GLY A 34 -8.04 2.12 -12.21
CA GLY A 34 -9.42 2.54 -12.41
C GLY A 34 -9.97 3.41 -11.29
N GLU A 35 -9.54 3.17 -10.05
CA GLU A 35 -9.96 3.94 -8.89
C GLU A 35 -9.25 5.30 -8.74
N ILE A 36 -7.97 5.38 -9.11
CA ILE A 36 -7.19 6.63 -8.99
C ILE A 36 -7.29 7.50 -10.26
N GLY A 37 -7.57 6.89 -11.41
CA GLY A 37 -7.52 7.51 -12.74
C GLY A 37 -6.08 7.72 -13.21
N ASP A 38 -5.83 8.85 -13.89
CA ASP A 38 -4.48 9.24 -14.28
C ASP A 38 -3.60 9.46 -13.03
N ILE A 39 -2.48 8.75 -12.97
CA ILE A 39 -1.53 8.84 -11.85
C ILE A 39 -0.71 10.14 -11.86
N SER A 40 -0.57 10.76 -13.04
CA SER A 40 0.21 11.99 -13.24
C SER A 40 -0.36 13.17 -12.45
N ARG A 41 -1.68 13.17 -12.19
CA ARG A 41 -2.39 14.19 -11.40
C ARG A 41 -1.96 14.28 -9.94
N PHE A 42 -1.23 13.28 -9.45
CA PHE A 42 -0.81 13.21 -8.06
C PHE A 42 0.66 13.59 -7.92
N ASP A 43 0.94 14.68 -7.21
CA ASP A 43 2.30 15.07 -6.85
C ASP A 43 2.90 14.11 -5.83
N ASN A 44 2.05 13.58 -4.95
CA ASN A 44 2.47 12.81 -3.78
C ASN A 44 1.53 11.62 -3.51
N TRP A 45 2.11 10.45 -3.25
CA TRP A 45 1.40 9.24 -2.81
C TRP A 45 0.45 9.46 -1.61
N LYS A 46 0.70 10.47 -0.76
CA LYS A 46 -0.18 10.86 0.34
C LYS A 46 -1.58 11.29 -0.15
N GLN A 47 -1.69 11.84 -1.36
CA GLN A 47 -2.98 12.20 -1.97
C GLN A 47 -3.80 10.95 -2.28
N ILE A 48 -3.17 9.89 -2.81
CA ILE A 48 -3.81 8.58 -3.04
C ILE A 48 -4.27 7.96 -1.71
N ARG A 49 -3.43 8.04 -0.66
CA ARG A 49 -3.82 7.59 0.69
C ARG A 49 -5.06 8.32 1.22
N LYS A 50 -5.15 9.64 0.98
CA LYS A 50 -6.31 10.46 1.34
C LYS A 50 -7.53 10.04 0.52
N LEU A 51 -7.36 9.77 -0.77
CA LEU A 51 -8.42 9.28 -1.64
C LEU A 51 -8.98 7.94 -1.17
N ALA A 52 -8.15 7.03 -0.64
CA ALA A 52 -8.60 5.77 -0.03
C ALA A 52 -9.30 5.94 1.34
N GLY A 53 -9.27 7.15 1.91
CA GLY A 53 -9.80 7.42 3.25
C GLY A 53 -9.01 6.72 4.37
N LEU A 54 -7.72 6.46 4.13
CA LEU A 54 -6.78 5.81 5.06
C LEU A 54 -5.89 6.83 5.80
N ASN A 55 -6.31 8.10 5.80
CA ASN A 55 -5.72 9.14 6.63
C ASN A 55 -6.33 9.11 8.04
N LEU A 56 -5.49 9.46 9.02
CA LEU A 56 -5.93 9.72 10.38
C LEU A 56 -6.59 11.10 10.42
N SER A 57 -7.77 11.19 11.04
CA SER A 57 -8.41 12.46 11.36
C SER A 57 -8.87 12.43 12.80
N GLU A 58 -8.72 13.57 13.46
CA GLU A 58 -9.40 13.84 14.71
C GLU A 58 -10.89 14.07 14.43
N GLN A 59 -11.76 13.51 15.26
CA GLN A 59 -13.20 13.77 15.22
C GLN A 59 -13.56 14.55 16.48
N SER A 60 -13.30 15.85 16.44
CA SER A 60 -13.58 16.74 17.56
C SER A 60 -14.76 17.66 17.22
N SER A 61 -15.68 17.79 18.16
CA SER A 61 -16.71 18.83 18.15
C SER A 61 -16.37 19.89 19.21
N GLY A 62 -17.03 21.05 19.19
CA GLY A 62 -16.76 22.14 20.13
C GLY A 62 -16.83 21.76 21.62
N GLN A 63 -17.48 20.64 21.96
CA GLN A 63 -17.57 20.11 23.33
C GLN A 63 -16.89 18.74 23.52
N HIS A 64 -16.33 18.13 22.47
CA HIS A 64 -15.75 16.79 22.53
C HIS A 64 -14.43 16.71 21.76
N LYS A 65 -13.33 16.42 22.45
CA LYS A 65 -12.08 15.97 21.80
C LYS A 65 -12.15 14.46 21.58
N GLY A 66 -12.44 14.05 20.34
CA GLY A 66 -12.54 12.64 19.99
C GLY A 66 -11.19 12.01 19.67
N LYS A 67 -11.11 10.68 19.82
CA LYS A 67 -9.90 9.91 19.47
C LYS A 67 -9.61 10.02 17.97
N THR A 68 -8.34 10.13 17.59
CA THR A 68 -7.90 10.09 16.19
C THR A 68 -8.22 8.72 15.57
N LYS A 69 -9.06 8.71 14.52
CA LYS A 69 -9.49 7.49 13.83
C LYS A 69 -9.23 7.60 12.33
N VAL A 70 -9.24 6.46 11.64
CA VAL A 70 -9.25 6.42 10.18
C VAL A 70 -10.56 7.00 9.68
N THR A 71 -10.51 7.95 8.75
CA THR A 71 -11.70 8.70 8.31
C THR A 71 -12.78 7.85 7.66
N LYS A 72 -12.38 6.86 6.84
CA LYS A 72 -13.25 6.05 5.98
C LYS A 72 -14.08 6.84 4.93
N ARG A 73 -13.90 8.16 4.83
CA ARG A 73 -14.60 9.08 3.90
C ARG A 73 -14.11 9.03 2.45
N GLY A 74 -13.14 8.16 2.14
CA GLY A 74 -12.60 7.98 0.79
C GLY A 74 -13.23 6.81 0.04
N ARG A 75 -12.69 6.51 -1.14
CA ARG A 75 -13.15 5.46 -2.05
C ARG A 75 -13.07 4.07 -1.40
N PRO A 76 -14.21 3.38 -1.19
CA PRO A 76 -14.24 2.09 -0.50
C PRO A 76 -13.57 0.98 -1.32
N MET A 77 -13.73 1.00 -2.65
CA MET A 77 -13.12 0.02 -3.55
C MET A 77 -11.59 0.14 -3.55
N LEU A 78 -11.06 1.37 -3.64
CA LEU A 78 -9.63 1.63 -3.44
C LEU A 78 -9.12 1.15 -2.07
N ARG A 79 -9.90 1.34 -1.01
CA ARG A 79 -9.51 0.85 0.33
C ARG A 79 -9.46 -0.68 0.38
N ASN A 80 -10.42 -1.36 -0.25
CA ASN A 80 -10.48 -2.82 -0.31
C ASN A 80 -9.31 -3.39 -1.13
N ILE A 81 -9.01 -2.80 -2.29
CA ILE A 81 -7.93 -3.30 -3.14
C ILE A 81 -6.56 -3.11 -2.48
N LEU A 82 -6.37 -2.02 -1.71
CA LEU A 82 -5.15 -1.83 -0.93
C LEU A 82 -4.99 -2.85 0.20
N TYR A 83 -6.09 -3.27 0.83
CA TYR A 83 -6.04 -4.37 1.79
C TYR A 83 -5.63 -5.69 1.11
N LEU A 84 -6.26 -6.01 -0.03
CA LEU A 84 -5.93 -7.22 -0.80
C LEU A 84 -4.47 -7.21 -1.27
N ALA A 85 -3.99 -6.06 -1.77
CA ALA A 85 -2.60 -5.86 -2.15
C ALA A 85 -1.64 -6.11 -0.99
N GLY A 86 -2.02 -5.72 0.23
CA GLY A 86 -1.28 -6.06 1.45
C GLY A 86 -1.21 -7.58 1.68
N VAL A 87 -2.36 -8.27 1.60
CA VAL A 87 -2.45 -9.73 1.79
C VAL A 87 -1.59 -10.49 0.79
N THR A 88 -1.76 -10.21 -0.50
CA THR A 88 -1.05 -10.90 -1.58
C THR A 88 0.44 -10.59 -1.54
N SER A 89 0.82 -9.35 -1.23
CA SER A 89 2.23 -8.97 -1.10
C SER A 89 2.91 -9.67 0.07
N VAL A 90 2.27 -9.78 1.24
CA VAL A 90 2.85 -10.52 2.38
C VAL A 90 3.06 -12.00 2.03
N ARG A 91 2.16 -12.58 1.24
CA ARG A 91 2.27 -13.98 0.79
C ARG A 91 3.44 -14.16 -0.17
N HIS A 92 3.61 -13.31 -1.17
CA HIS A 92 4.52 -13.57 -2.30
C HIS A 92 5.81 -12.73 -2.32
N ASN A 93 5.87 -11.62 -1.60
CA ASN A 93 7.00 -10.69 -1.58
C ASN A 93 7.74 -10.75 -0.22
N PRO A 94 9.01 -11.22 -0.19
CA PRO A 94 9.78 -11.36 1.04
C PRO A 94 9.94 -10.06 1.83
N GLU A 95 10.13 -8.92 1.16
CA GLU A 95 10.32 -7.63 1.80
C GLU A 95 9.05 -7.16 2.51
N MET A 96 7.89 -7.32 1.85
CA MET A 96 6.59 -6.99 2.44
C MET A 96 6.25 -7.95 3.59
N ARG A 97 6.68 -9.21 3.50
CA ARG A 97 6.55 -10.18 4.58
C ARG A 97 7.40 -9.80 5.80
N GLN A 98 8.65 -9.41 5.61
CA GLN A 98 9.52 -8.92 6.69
C GLN A 98 8.91 -7.68 7.36
N LEU A 99 8.41 -6.74 6.56
CA LEU A 99 7.70 -5.57 7.06
C LEU A 99 6.49 -5.95 7.92
N TYR A 100 5.66 -6.88 7.45
CA TYR A 100 4.49 -7.37 8.17
C TYR A 100 4.85 -7.94 9.54
N TYR A 101 5.83 -8.84 9.61
CA TYR A 101 6.29 -9.42 10.87
C TYR A 101 6.85 -8.37 11.82
N TYR A 102 7.62 -7.42 11.31
CA TYR A 102 8.12 -6.32 12.13
C TYR A 102 6.99 -5.45 12.71
N LEU A 103 5.97 -5.11 11.92
CA LEU A 103 4.85 -4.28 12.38
C LEU A 103 4.04 -4.96 13.49
N MET A 104 3.98 -6.29 13.48
CA MET A 104 3.31 -7.07 14.53
C MET A 104 4.16 -7.21 15.80
N ASN A 105 5.48 -7.34 15.66
CA ASN A 105 6.37 -7.71 16.77
C ASN A 105 7.23 -6.57 17.31
N ARG A 106 7.16 -5.37 16.72
CA ARG A 106 7.92 -4.19 17.17
C ARG A 106 7.72 -3.90 18.67
N PRO A 107 8.73 -3.34 19.35
CA PRO A 107 8.70 -3.14 20.81
C PRO A 107 7.60 -2.16 21.25
N SER A 108 7.25 -1.18 20.42
CA SER A 108 6.20 -0.20 20.71
C SER A 108 5.17 -0.12 19.59
N ASN A 109 3.92 0.17 19.95
CA ASN A 109 2.79 0.33 19.02
C ASN A 109 2.52 -0.91 18.13
N ARG A 110 2.59 -2.12 18.67
CA ARG A 110 2.30 -3.35 17.90
C ARG A 110 0.96 -3.24 17.18
N LEU A 111 0.95 -3.67 15.92
CA LEU A 111 -0.27 -3.67 15.10
C LEU A 111 -0.94 -5.04 15.14
N ALA A 112 -2.27 -5.04 15.23
CA ALA A 112 -3.05 -6.25 14.98
C ALA A 112 -2.88 -6.72 13.52
N LYS A 113 -3.13 -8.00 13.25
CA LYS A 113 -2.96 -8.63 11.92
C LYS A 113 -3.52 -7.78 10.77
N ASN A 114 -4.79 -7.39 10.86
CA ASN A 114 -5.45 -6.60 9.81
C ASN A 114 -4.88 -5.19 9.69
N GLN A 115 -4.46 -4.57 10.80
CA GLN A 115 -3.83 -3.25 10.77
C GLN A 115 -2.45 -3.31 10.10
N ALA A 116 -1.68 -4.36 10.35
CA ALA A 116 -0.40 -4.60 9.71
C ALA A 116 -0.58 -4.84 8.19
N LEU A 117 -1.59 -5.62 7.78
CA LEU A 117 -1.93 -5.82 6.36
C LEU A 117 -2.27 -4.50 5.66
N VAL A 118 -3.11 -3.65 6.26
CA VAL A 118 -3.43 -2.32 5.71
C VAL A 118 -2.18 -1.45 5.61
N ALA A 119 -1.30 -1.49 6.61
CA ALA A 119 -0.05 -0.74 6.60
C ALA A 119 0.92 -1.22 5.49
N VAL A 120 0.97 -2.52 5.23
CA VAL A 120 1.70 -3.09 4.09
C VAL A 120 1.05 -2.67 2.77
N GLY A 121 -0.28 -2.72 2.66
CA GLY A 121 -1.01 -2.23 1.49
C GLY A 121 -0.71 -0.77 1.17
N LEU A 122 -0.62 0.11 2.17
CA LEU A 122 -0.19 1.51 2.00
C LEU A 122 1.27 1.62 1.55
N LYS A 123 2.14 0.71 1.98
CA LYS A 123 3.53 0.67 1.53
C LYS A 123 3.63 0.23 0.07
N VAL A 124 2.86 -0.78 -0.32
CA VAL A 124 2.71 -1.25 -1.70
C VAL A 124 2.19 -0.13 -2.60
N MET A 125 1.10 0.54 -2.21
CA MET A 125 0.56 1.71 -2.91
C MET A 125 1.62 2.78 -3.17
N ARG A 126 2.44 3.07 -2.14
CA ARG A 126 3.55 4.02 -2.29
C ARG A 126 4.56 3.52 -3.31
N ILE A 127 4.94 2.24 -3.27
CA ILE A 127 5.88 1.64 -4.23
C ILE A 127 5.31 1.72 -5.66
N MET A 128 4.06 1.29 -5.87
CA MET A 128 3.37 1.39 -7.17
C MET A 128 3.35 2.84 -7.69
N PHE A 129 3.10 3.82 -6.82
CA PHE A 129 3.15 5.23 -7.21
C PHE A 129 4.52 5.65 -7.73
N TYR A 130 5.61 5.26 -7.06
CA TYR A 130 6.97 5.57 -7.54
C TYR A 130 7.32 4.82 -8.82
N MET A 131 6.94 3.55 -8.93
CA MET A 131 7.20 2.74 -10.13
C MET A 131 6.51 3.34 -11.36
N ALA A 132 5.26 3.76 -11.22
CA ALA A 132 4.52 4.42 -12.29
C ALA A 132 5.09 5.80 -12.65
N LYS A 133 5.46 6.61 -11.65
CA LYS A 133 5.97 7.98 -11.89
C LYS A 133 7.37 7.99 -12.51
N ASN A 134 8.23 7.07 -12.10
CA ASN A 134 9.61 7.01 -12.57
C ASN A 134 9.81 6.02 -13.74
N LYS A 135 8.76 5.29 -14.14
CA LYS A 135 8.84 4.21 -15.14
C LYS A 135 9.97 3.21 -14.78
N GLU A 136 10.04 2.83 -13.51
CA GLU A 136 11.04 1.89 -12.98
C GLU A 136 10.37 0.59 -12.51
N LYS A 137 11.01 -0.55 -12.82
CA LYS A 137 10.62 -1.85 -12.26
C LYS A 137 10.89 -1.93 -10.75
N TYR A 138 10.21 -2.85 -10.09
CA TYR A 138 10.32 -3.07 -8.66
C TYR A 138 11.76 -3.40 -8.27
N ASN A 139 12.29 -2.66 -7.28
CA ASN A 139 13.60 -2.90 -6.71
C ASN A 139 13.48 -3.28 -5.23
N PRO A 140 13.77 -4.54 -4.85
CA PRO A 140 13.71 -5.01 -3.47
C PRO A 140 14.54 -4.18 -2.48
N LYS A 141 15.72 -3.69 -2.90
CA LYS A 141 16.63 -2.92 -2.04
C LYS A 141 16.04 -1.55 -1.66
N LYS A 142 15.29 -0.93 -2.58
CA LYS A 142 14.60 0.35 -2.34
C LYS A 142 13.29 0.17 -1.55
N ALA A 143 12.79 -1.06 -1.40
CA ALA A 143 11.46 -1.32 -0.87
C ALA A 143 11.29 -0.88 0.59
N LEU A 144 12.19 -1.26 1.51
CA LEU A 144 12.03 -0.97 2.95
C LEU A 144 12.80 0.28 3.40
N GLY A 145 13.89 0.64 2.72
CA GLY A 145 14.78 1.73 3.11
C GLY A 145 15.65 1.37 4.32
N GLU A 146 16.81 2.03 4.44
CA GLU A 146 17.86 1.65 5.41
C GLU A 146 17.38 1.67 6.86
N VAL A 147 16.64 2.71 7.25
CA VAL A 147 16.15 2.87 8.63
C VAL A 147 15.25 1.69 9.03
N ARG A 148 14.36 1.25 8.14
CA ARG A 148 13.46 0.13 8.43
C ARG A 148 14.22 -1.19 8.47
N LEU A 149 15.19 -1.39 7.59
CA LEU A 149 16.05 -2.59 7.60
C LEU A 149 16.83 -2.69 8.92
N LYS A 150 17.44 -1.58 9.38
CA LYS A 150 18.12 -1.52 10.69
C LYS A 150 17.18 -1.88 11.84
N GLN A 151 15.93 -1.40 11.83
CA GLN A 151 14.92 -1.74 12.84
C GLN A 151 14.54 -3.22 12.81
N ILE A 152 14.40 -3.80 11.62
CA ILE A 152 14.08 -5.23 11.43
C ILE A 152 15.25 -6.08 11.94
N HIS A 153 16.49 -5.76 11.54
CA HIS A 153 17.67 -6.50 12.00
C HIS A 153 17.83 -6.42 13.52
N LYS A 154 17.60 -5.25 14.13
CA LYS A 154 17.61 -5.09 15.59
C LYS A 154 16.57 -5.96 16.28
N LEU A 155 15.38 -6.12 15.69
CA LEU A 155 14.33 -6.98 16.23
C LEU A 155 14.65 -8.47 16.08
N LEU A 156 15.34 -8.87 14.99
CA LEU A 156 15.76 -10.25 14.78
C LEU A 156 16.95 -10.67 15.67
N ALA A 157 17.76 -9.69 16.08
CA ALA A 157 18.92 -9.89 16.95
C ALA A 157 18.58 -9.83 18.45
N ALA A 158 17.33 -9.53 18.81
CA ALA A 158 16.84 -9.41 20.17
C ALA A 158 15.96 -10.61 20.53
#